data_AF-A0A1K1NZK3-F1
#
_entry.id   AF-A0A1K1NZK3-F1
#
_cell.length_a   1.000
_cell.length_b   1.000
_cell.length_c   1.000
_cell.angle_alpha   90.00
_cell.angle_beta   90.00
_cell.angle_gamma   90.00
#
_symmetry.space_group_name_H-M   'P 1'
#
loop_
_entity.id
_entity.type
_entity.pdbx_description
1 polymer ?
#
loop_
_entity_poly.entity_id
_entity_poly.type
_entity_poly.pdbx_seq_one_letter_code
_entity_poly.pdbx_strand_id
1 'polypeptide(L)'
;MNNLDNCKEYIQDSVVNQLERLMGNNKVGEVNLWEKYGSKGLTPKKDSVYTSLLHAMMVPYYKMYLNGDIRLCCAGSKLESIGRKMECIIEEDNQFGSWASDMNLITCAECWGDNMKHYESESKRINRFFHVLEALLKSDCQQDWKSLSGELKEMLFKSEVCYDYKTDEVLCVLHAFTMIMQQEWTKEEKQQQFHLLNQHWLFLKHYYSVMTRHIIGVKWTSFRKVAETVMTASQSFKPHLHIFYCGLMDCMDKLHLERARQRRMDKVCLQMQEELNRCEPSELLYKLCDALFPEDFQRMLRENKPKSYKEVENESYQKDELIQEMKNQTKQLHKQLEKAEEILQQMVESAIPIEDIDKELMKYPSGTAWDILCTLQANPAISMQPAWREHYPTLLEKYRKRLFEPFDQQRNLTDAMMKVANKKTIGQMVMEQNNYGVQPSLPNAENEGRALQLPL
;
A
#
# COMPACT_ATOMS: atom_id res chain seq x y z
N MET A 1 36.70 66.15 -3.23
CA MET A 1 35.78 65.25 -2.51
C MET A 1 35.81 63.90 -3.20
N ASN A 2 35.99 62.81 -2.44
CA ASN A 2 36.05 61.47 -3.01
C ASN A 2 34.72 61.12 -3.68
N ASN A 3 34.77 60.42 -4.81
CA ASN A 3 33.59 59.95 -5.54
C ASN A 3 32.60 59.21 -4.61
N LEU A 4 33.11 58.49 -3.61
CA LEU A 4 32.34 57.79 -2.58
C LEU A 4 31.48 58.72 -1.71
N ASP A 5 32.04 59.84 -1.23
CA ASP A 5 31.33 60.78 -0.35
C ASP A 5 30.20 61.48 -1.12
N ASN A 6 30.46 61.84 -2.37
CA ASN A 6 29.47 62.42 -3.26
C ASN A 6 28.31 61.43 -3.55
N CYS A 7 28.62 60.16 -3.80
CA CYS A 7 27.60 59.11 -3.95
C CYS A 7 26.76 58.96 -2.69
N LYS A 8 27.39 59.00 -1.52
CA LYS A 8 26.72 58.83 -0.22
C LYS A 8 25.76 59.96 0.09
N GLU A 9 26.23 61.19 -0.04
CA GLU A 9 25.41 62.38 0.15
C GLU A 9 24.24 62.41 -0.83
N TYR A 10 24.50 62.06 -2.10
CA TYR A 10 23.47 61.96 -3.11
C TYR A 10 22.38 60.93 -2.78
N ILE A 11 22.77 59.71 -2.38
CA ILE A 11 21.83 58.64 -2.00
C ILE A 11 21.04 59.05 -0.75
N GLN A 12 21.71 59.65 0.25
CA GLN A 12 21.06 60.13 1.46
C GLN A 12 19.94 61.13 1.14
N ASP A 13 20.23 62.15 0.33
CA ASP A 13 19.28 63.22 0.05
C ASP A 13 18.16 62.85 -0.91
N SER A 14 18.51 62.06 -1.93
CA SER A 14 17.62 61.77 -3.05
C SER A 14 16.73 60.55 -2.79
N VAL A 15 17.16 59.64 -1.91
CA VAL A 15 16.49 58.36 -1.66
C VAL A 15 16.05 58.27 -0.21
N VAL A 16 17.02 58.22 0.72
CA VAL A 16 16.76 57.92 2.13
C VAL A 16 15.90 59.01 2.77
N ASN A 17 16.32 60.27 2.67
CA ASN A 17 15.58 61.41 3.24
C ASN A 17 14.16 61.55 2.63
N GLN A 18 13.98 61.19 1.36
CA GLN A 18 12.65 61.21 0.73
C GLN A 18 11.77 60.09 1.27
N LEU A 19 12.31 58.87 1.41
CA LEU A 19 11.61 57.75 2.04
C LEU A 19 11.20 58.08 3.47
N GLU A 20 12.11 58.62 4.29
CA GLU A 20 11.82 59.04 5.67
C GLU A 20 10.70 60.07 5.73
N ARG A 21 10.74 61.09 4.87
CA ARG A 21 9.67 62.10 4.78
C ARG A 21 8.33 61.50 4.37
N LEU A 22 8.35 60.58 3.40
CA LEU A 22 7.14 59.94 2.91
C LEU A 22 6.51 59.02 3.97
N MET A 23 7.33 58.31 4.75
CA MET A 23 6.92 57.46 5.86
C MET A 23 6.47 58.25 7.10
N GLY A 24 7.08 59.42 7.36
CA GLY A 24 6.81 60.23 8.55
C GLY A 24 5.68 61.25 8.39
N ASN A 25 5.22 61.54 7.16
CA ASN A 25 4.21 62.58 6.93
C ASN A 25 3.18 62.21 5.86
N ASN A 26 1.95 61.94 6.30
CA ASN A 26 0.83 61.56 5.44
C ASN A 26 0.36 62.68 4.49
N LYS A 27 0.79 63.93 4.67
CA LYS A 27 0.39 65.07 3.83
C LYS A 27 1.29 65.31 2.61
N VAL A 28 2.45 64.67 2.55
CA VAL A 28 3.36 64.78 1.40
C VAL A 28 2.86 63.86 0.30
N GLY A 29 2.73 64.31 -0.95
CA GLY A 29 2.38 63.42 -2.07
C GLY A 29 3.51 62.43 -2.38
N GLU A 30 3.20 61.25 -2.94
CA GLU A 30 4.23 60.31 -3.39
C GLU A 30 5.11 61.00 -4.44
N VAL A 31 6.40 61.15 -4.14
CA VAL A 31 7.37 61.69 -5.09
C VAL A 31 7.93 60.51 -5.85
N ASN A 32 8.14 60.66 -7.15
CA ASN A 32 8.83 59.64 -7.93
C ASN A 32 10.28 59.56 -7.43
N LEU A 33 10.52 58.67 -6.46
CA LEU A 33 11.86 58.26 -6.07
C LEU A 33 12.56 57.87 -7.37
N TRP A 34 13.82 58.27 -7.50
CA TRP A 34 14.67 57.97 -8.66
C TRP A 34 14.43 58.82 -9.93
N GLU A 35 13.38 59.66 -10.01
CA GLU A 35 13.02 60.36 -11.27
C GLU A 35 13.19 61.90 -11.25
N LYS A 36 13.14 62.55 -10.08
CA LYS A 36 13.70 63.92 -10.02
C LYS A 36 15.18 63.82 -10.42
N TYR A 37 15.70 64.88 -11.06
CA TYR A 37 17.13 65.09 -11.38
C TYR A 37 17.60 64.80 -12.82
N GLY A 38 16.71 64.93 -13.82
CA GLY A 38 17.11 65.19 -15.20
C GLY A 38 17.73 66.58 -15.47
N SER A 39 17.98 67.40 -14.44
CA SER A 39 18.40 68.80 -14.65
C SER A 39 19.27 69.33 -13.51
N LYS A 40 20.51 68.83 -13.41
CA LYS A 40 21.75 69.56 -13.03
C LYS A 40 22.85 68.52 -12.85
N GLY A 41 23.96 68.67 -13.59
CA GLY A 41 25.03 67.67 -13.81
C GLY A 41 25.89 67.30 -12.61
N LEU A 42 25.27 66.88 -11.50
CA LEU A 42 25.90 66.40 -10.26
C LEU A 42 25.44 64.98 -9.89
N THR A 43 24.78 64.26 -10.80
CA THR A 43 24.42 62.86 -10.58
C THR A 43 25.67 61.99 -10.62
N PRO A 44 25.98 61.24 -9.55
CA PRO A 44 27.05 60.26 -9.59
C PRO A 44 26.79 59.23 -10.70
N LYS A 45 27.85 58.74 -11.33
CA LYS A 45 27.72 57.67 -12.31
C LYS A 45 27.15 56.44 -11.58
N LYS A 46 26.11 55.80 -12.15
CA LYS A 46 25.54 54.55 -11.64
C LYS A 46 26.50 53.38 -11.94
N ASP A 47 27.65 53.39 -11.29
CA ASP A 47 28.64 52.34 -11.33
C ASP A 47 28.46 51.37 -10.16
N SER A 48 29.31 50.34 -10.09
CA SER A 48 29.24 49.32 -9.03
C SER A 48 29.39 49.91 -7.62
N VAL A 49 30.11 51.02 -7.47
CA VAL A 49 30.30 51.70 -6.19
C VAL A 49 28.99 52.37 -5.76
N TYR A 50 28.34 53.09 -6.67
CA TYR A 50 27.02 53.67 -6.41
C TYR A 50 26.00 52.59 -6.03
N THR A 51 25.92 51.50 -6.79
CA THR A 51 24.97 50.41 -6.54
C THR A 51 25.20 49.74 -5.18
N SER A 52 26.46 49.42 -4.85
CA SER A 52 26.79 48.82 -3.56
C SER A 52 26.43 49.74 -2.38
N LEU A 53 26.72 51.03 -2.52
CA LEU A 53 26.40 52.02 -1.49
C LEU A 53 24.89 52.20 -1.34
N LEU A 54 24.15 52.16 -2.45
CA LEU A 54 22.70 52.24 -2.46
C LEU A 54 22.09 51.11 -1.64
N HIS A 55 22.45 49.86 -1.96
CA HIS A 55 21.93 48.69 -1.25
C HIS A 55 22.28 48.76 0.24
N ALA A 56 23.53 49.10 0.59
CA ALA A 56 23.97 49.25 1.97
C ALA A 56 23.14 50.28 2.76
N MET A 57 22.79 51.42 2.15
CA MET A 57 21.95 52.45 2.78
C MET A 57 20.46 52.09 2.79
N MET A 58 20.02 51.21 1.90
CA MET A 58 18.62 50.76 1.77
C MET A 58 18.28 49.57 2.67
N VAL A 59 19.26 48.89 3.28
CA VAL A 59 19.05 47.73 4.17
C VAL A 59 17.93 47.92 5.20
N PRO A 60 17.81 49.05 5.93
CA PRO A 60 16.71 49.22 6.90
C PRO A 60 15.32 49.11 6.25
N TYR A 61 15.18 49.60 5.02
CA TYR A 61 13.93 49.55 4.27
C TYR A 61 13.68 48.17 3.66
N TYR A 62 14.73 47.46 3.23
CA TYR A 62 14.60 46.07 2.81
C TYR A 62 14.19 45.18 3.98
N LYS A 63 14.70 45.42 5.19
CA LYS A 63 14.24 44.73 6.41
C LYS A 63 12.78 45.04 6.71
N MET A 64 12.33 46.28 6.55
CA MET A 64 10.91 46.63 6.65
C MET A 64 10.06 45.89 5.62
N TYR A 65 10.51 45.82 4.36
CA TYR A 65 9.82 45.08 3.30
C TYR A 65 9.77 43.57 3.58
N LEU A 66 10.90 42.97 3.98
CA LEU A 66 11.01 41.56 4.35
C LEU A 66 10.10 41.21 5.54
N ASN A 67 10.01 42.09 6.53
CA ASN A 67 9.08 41.96 7.67
C ASN A 67 7.63 42.28 7.30
N GLY A 68 7.31 42.59 6.04
CA GLY A 68 5.97 43.00 5.66
C GLY A 68 5.53 44.23 6.45
N ASP A 69 6.21 45.37 6.34
CA ASP A 69 5.72 46.59 6.98
C ASP A 69 4.47 47.12 6.25
N ILE A 70 3.39 47.40 7.00
CA ILE A 70 2.12 47.89 6.42
C ILE A 70 2.28 49.11 5.53
N ARG A 71 3.27 49.98 5.80
CA ARG A 71 3.48 51.23 5.06
C ARG A 71 3.98 50.96 3.65
N LEU A 72 4.77 49.90 3.45
CA LEU A 72 5.38 49.53 2.18
C LEU A 72 4.58 48.47 1.44
N CYS A 73 4.05 47.50 2.18
CA CYS A 73 3.50 46.28 1.59
C CYS A 73 1.99 46.39 1.34
N CYS A 74 1.26 47.32 2.01
CA CYS A 74 -0.20 47.43 1.91
C CYS A 74 -0.70 48.02 0.58
N ALA A 75 -1.71 47.39 -0.03
CA ALA A 75 -2.37 47.94 -1.22
C ALA A 75 -3.15 49.20 -0.84
N GLY A 76 -3.09 50.23 -1.69
CA GLY A 76 -3.64 51.54 -1.37
C GLY A 76 -2.84 52.31 -0.32
N SER A 77 -1.73 51.76 0.18
CA SER A 77 -0.77 52.55 0.94
C SER A 77 -0.16 53.61 0.03
N LYS A 78 0.19 54.73 0.64
CA LYS A 78 0.86 55.83 -0.05
C LYS A 78 2.21 55.43 -0.66
N LEU A 79 2.83 54.34 -0.19
CA LEU A 79 4.14 53.86 -0.67
C LEU A 79 4.03 52.58 -1.49
N GLU A 80 2.84 52.20 -1.95
CA GLU A 80 2.68 50.96 -2.72
C GLU A 80 3.56 50.96 -3.99
N SER A 81 3.68 52.09 -4.69
CA SER A 81 4.51 52.16 -5.90
C SER A 81 6.00 52.03 -5.57
N ILE A 82 6.41 52.54 -4.40
CA ILE A 82 7.75 52.41 -3.86
C ILE A 82 8.04 50.96 -3.47
N GLY A 83 7.10 50.27 -2.81
CA GLY A 83 7.22 48.85 -2.49
C GLY A 83 7.45 47.98 -3.73
N ARG A 84 6.70 48.23 -4.82
CA ARG A 84 6.93 47.52 -6.10
C ARG A 84 8.29 47.81 -6.71
N LYS A 85 8.81 49.04 -6.57
CA LYS A 85 10.17 49.36 -7.03
C LYS A 85 11.23 48.71 -6.16
N MET A 86 11.00 48.57 -4.86
CA MET A 86 11.91 47.87 -3.96
C MET A 86 12.06 46.41 -4.36
N GLU A 87 11.00 45.74 -4.83
CA GLU A 87 11.09 44.37 -5.38
C GLU A 87 12.14 44.27 -6.48
N CYS A 88 12.09 45.14 -7.50
CA CYS A 88 13.08 45.15 -8.58
C CYS A 88 14.50 45.46 -8.08
N ILE A 89 14.65 46.39 -7.13
CA ILE A 89 15.97 46.77 -6.62
C ILE A 89 16.57 45.67 -5.73
N ILE A 90 15.76 44.95 -4.96
CA ILE A 90 16.21 43.83 -4.13
C ILE A 90 16.78 42.70 -5.01
N GLU A 91 16.19 42.44 -6.18
CA GLU A 91 16.71 41.45 -7.12
C GLU A 91 18.12 41.79 -7.66
N GLU A 92 18.51 43.07 -7.62
CA GLU A 92 19.84 43.54 -8.02
C GLU A 92 20.86 43.53 -6.85
N ASP A 93 20.41 43.31 -5.61
CA ASP A 93 21.28 43.32 -4.42
C ASP A 93 22.02 41.99 -4.25
N ASN A 94 23.30 41.99 -4.64
CA ASN A 94 24.19 40.84 -4.46
C ASN A 94 24.46 40.47 -2.98
N GLN A 95 24.14 41.35 -2.03
CA GLN A 95 24.29 41.08 -0.59
C GLN A 95 22.98 40.69 0.10
N PHE A 96 21.86 40.65 -0.63
CA PHE A 96 20.53 40.36 -0.07
C PHE A 96 20.53 39.11 0.80
N GLY A 97 21.02 37.99 0.26
CA GLY A 97 21.07 36.72 0.96
C GLY A 97 21.91 36.77 2.23
N SER A 98 23.03 37.50 2.21
CA SER A 98 23.94 37.60 3.35
C SER A 98 23.29 38.25 4.56
N TRP A 99 22.63 39.40 4.39
CA TRP A 99 22.02 40.08 5.55
C TRP A 99 20.64 39.52 5.88
N ALA A 100 19.92 38.94 4.92
CA ALA A 100 18.65 38.26 5.17
C ALA A 100 18.83 36.94 5.95
N SER A 101 20.04 36.37 5.93
CA SER A 101 20.41 35.20 6.75
C SER A 101 20.30 35.46 8.26
N ASP A 102 20.44 36.73 8.70
CA ASP A 102 20.35 37.10 10.12
C ASP A 102 18.90 37.35 10.58
N MET A 103 17.92 37.27 9.68
CA MET A 103 16.53 37.62 9.96
C MET A 103 15.74 36.41 10.46
N ASN A 104 14.87 36.64 11.44
CA ASN A 104 13.91 35.63 11.88
C ASN A 104 12.74 35.54 10.88
N LEU A 105 12.81 34.55 9.99
CA LEU A 105 11.81 34.37 8.93
C LEU A 105 10.41 33.99 9.45
N ILE A 106 10.29 33.39 10.63
CA ILE A 106 8.99 33.12 11.26
C ILE A 106 8.32 34.45 11.62
N THR A 107 9.04 35.33 12.32
CA THR A 107 8.53 36.67 12.65
C THR A 107 8.19 37.46 11.40
N CYS A 108 9.00 37.36 10.33
CA CYS A 108 8.66 37.97 9.04
C CYS A 108 7.32 37.43 8.51
N ALA A 109 7.13 36.10 8.50
CA ALA A 109 5.91 35.46 8.03
C ALA A 109 4.69 35.84 8.87
N GLU A 110 4.82 35.94 10.19
CA GLU A 110 3.75 36.41 11.09
C GLU A 110 3.32 37.83 10.74
N CYS A 111 4.27 38.76 10.56
CA CYS A 111 3.96 40.13 10.17
C CYS A 111 3.31 40.21 8.79
N TRP A 112 3.76 39.40 7.82
CA TRP A 112 3.09 39.26 6.53
C TRP A 112 1.65 38.76 6.68
N GLY A 113 1.43 37.76 7.54
CA GLY A 113 0.11 37.22 7.90
C GLY A 113 -0.84 38.27 8.49
N ASP A 114 -0.35 39.03 9.48
CA ASP A 114 -1.10 40.13 10.09
C ASP A 114 -1.49 41.19 9.08
N ASN A 115 -0.57 41.55 8.18
CA ASN A 115 -0.85 42.45 7.08
C ASN A 115 -1.95 41.94 6.14
N MET A 116 -2.08 40.62 5.98
CA MET A 116 -3.11 40.06 5.12
C MET A 116 -4.53 40.41 5.62
N LYS A 117 -4.71 40.87 6.86
CA LYS A 117 -5.99 41.35 7.39
C LYS A 117 -6.48 42.64 6.71
N HIS A 118 -5.60 43.47 6.18
CA HIS A 118 -5.91 44.87 5.80
C HIS A 118 -6.23 45.16 4.32
N TYR A 119 -6.27 44.17 3.43
CA TYR A 119 -6.51 44.41 2.00
C TYR A 119 -7.67 43.56 1.45
N GLU A 120 -8.11 43.91 0.25
CA GLU A 120 -9.36 43.43 -0.36
C GLU A 120 -9.21 42.14 -1.17
N SER A 121 -8.02 41.84 -1.71
CA SER A 121 -7.73 40.63 -2.50
C SER A 121 -6.70 39.74 -1.81
N GLU A 122 -7.04 38.47 -1.62
CA GLU A 122 -6.21 37.43 -0.99
C GLU A 122 -5.11 36.94 -1.94
N SER A 123 -5.45 36.70 -3.22
CA SER A 123 -4.54 36.16 -4.24
C SER A 123 -3.34 37.05 -4.59
N LYS A 124 -3.51 38.37 -4.65
CA LYS A 124 -2.40 39.28 -5.00
C LYS A 124 -1.31 39.36 -3.93
N ARG A 125 -1.60 38.98 -2.68
CA ARG A 125 -0.67 39.18 -1.56
C ARG A 125 0.20 37.98 -1.26
N ILE A 126 -0.37 36.78 -1.30
CA ILE A 126 0.44 35.57 -1.16
C ILE A 126 1.52 35.55 -2.25
N ASN A 127 1.21 36.04 -3.46
CA ASN A 127 2.17 36.21 -4.55
C ASN A 127 3.33 37.16 -4.20
N ARG A 128 3.10 38.25 -3.45
CA ARG A 128 4.20 39.12 -2.99
C ARG A 128 5.09 38.41 -1.98
N PHE A 129 4.51 37.63 -1.07
CA PHE A 129 5.31 36.80 -0.17
C PHE A 129 6.11 35.74 -0.94
N PHE A 130 5.53 35.13 -1.98
CA PHE A 130 6.28 34.27 -2.90
C PHE A 130 7.46 34.99 -3.56
N HIS A 131 7.30 36.26 -3.97
CA HIS A 131 8.42 37.05 -4.52
C HIS A 131 9.53 37.30 -3.50
N VAL A 132 9.19 37.55 -2.23
CA VAL A 132 10.18 37.66 -1.15
C VAL A 132 11.00 36.37 -1.02
N LEU A 133 10.31 35.23 -0.96
CA LEU A 133 10.97 33.92 -0.88
C LEU A 133 11.78 33.60 -2.16
N GLU A 134 11.31 34.03 -3.33
CA GLU A 134 12.04 33.92 -4.59
C GLU A 134 13.37 34.69 -4.54
N ALA A 135 13.36 35.90 -3.99
CA ALA A 135 14.57 36.69 -3.80
C ALA A 135 15.55 36.01 -2.83
N LEU A 136 15.05 35.38 -1.75
CA LEU A 136 15.90 34.62 -0.82
C LEU A 136 16.56 33.42 -1.51
N LEU A 137 15.81 32.70 -2.35
CA LEU A 137 16.33 31.59 -3.16
C LEU A 137 17.35 32.05 -4.20
N LYS A 138 17.07 33.13 -4.94
CA LYS A 138 17.97 33.67 -5.97
C LYS A 138 19.28 34.16 -5.37
N SER A 139 19.23 34.77 -4.19
CA SER A 139 20.39 35.34 -3.48
C SER A 139 21.22 34.33 -2.67
N ASP A 140 20.85 33.04 -2.69
CA ASP A 140 21.54 31.99 -1.93
C ASP A 140 21.61 32.27 -0.42
N CYS A 141 20.50 32.77 0.13
CA CYS A 141 20.35 33.01 1.56
C CYS A 141 20.69 31.75 2.37
N GLN A 142 21.49 31.91 3.43
CA GLN A 142 21.94 30.82 4.29
C GLN A 142 21.15 30.85 5.59
N GLN A 143 20.27 29.88 5.77
CA GLN A 143 19.50 29.68 6.99
C GLN A 143 19.68 28.24 7.45
N ASP A 144 19.49 27.98 8.75
CA ASP A 144 19.28 26.61 9.22
C ASP A 144 17.87 26.16 8.82
N TRP A 145 17.73 25.78 7.54
CA TRP A 145 16.45 25.38 6.96
C TRP A 145 15.83 24.19 7.68
N LYS A 146 16.65 23.31 8.25
CA LYS A 146 16.20 22.12 8.96
C LYS A 146 15.61 22.49 10.33
N SER A 147 16.31 23.32 11.10
CA SER A 147 15.79 23.82 12.38
C SER A 147 14.52 24.64 12.18
N LEU A 148 14.52 25.55 11.20
CA LEU A 148 13.37 26.39 10.86
C LEU A 148 12.15 25.56 10.45
N SER A 149 12.34 24.53 9.60
CA SER A 149 11.27 23.61 9.22
C SER A 149 10.74 22.82 10.41
N GLY A 150 11.61 22.39 11.32
CA GLY A 150 11.22 21.71 12.57
C GLY A 150 10.33 22.58 13.44
N GLU A 151 10.71 23.83 13.68
CA GLU A 151 9.93 24.80 14.47
C GLU A 151 8.57 25.08 13.83
N LEU A 152 8.55 25.36 12.52
CA LEU A 152 7.31 25.55 11.76
C LEU A 152 6.40 24.33 11.80
N LYS A 153 6.96 23.12 11.73
CA LYS A 153 6.20 21.87 11.88
C LYS A 153 5.61 21.77 13.28
N GLU A 154 6.33 22.11 14.34
CA GLU A 154 5.74 22.12 15.68
C GLU A 154 4.62 23.15 15.80
N MET A 155 4.83 24.36 15.29
CA MET A 155 3.82 25.43 15.31
C MET A 155 2.55 25.03 14.54
N LEU A 156 2.69 24.51 13.32
CA LEU A 156 1.57 24.19 12.43
C LEU A 156 0.84 22.89 12.81
N PHE A 157 1.54 21.89 13.36
CA PHE A 157 0.95 20.57 13.61
C PHE A 157 0.57 20.31 15.08
N LYS A 158 1.12 21.08 16.04
CA LYS A 158 0.74 20.96 17.47
C LYS A 158 -0.20 22.07 17.93
N SER A 159 -0.27 23.22 17.25
CA SER A 159 -1.23 24.25 17.66
C SER A 159 -2.62 23.96 17.08
N GLU A 160 -3.48 23.37 17.89
CA GLU A 160 -4.91 23.63 17.75
C GLU A 160 -5.10 25.13 18.05
N VAL A 161 -5.13 25.96 17.00
CA VAL A 161 -5.59 27.36 17.05
C VAL A 161 -4.64 28.31 17.80
N CYS A 162 -3.52 28.70 17.21
CA CYS A 162 -2.79 29.90 17.66
C CYS A 162 -2.96 31.12 16.74
N TYR A 163 -3.06 30.92 15.43
CA TYR A 163 -3.09 32.02 14.46
C TYR A 163 -4.38 32.05 13.65
N ASP A 164 -4.65 33.19 13.02
CA ASP A 164 -5.73 33.27 12.05
C ASP A 164 -5.36 32.55 10.75
N TYR A 165 -6.39 32.11 10.02
CA TYR A 165 -6.24 31.32 8.80
C TYR A 165 -5.35 31.96 7.71
N LYS A 166 -5.15 33.29 7.70
CA LYS A 166 -4.27 33.96 6.72
C LYS A 166 -2.82 33.85 7.14
N THR A 167 -2.54 34.08 8.42
CA THR A 167 -1.21 33.90 9.00
C THR A 167 -0.76 32.45 8.88
N ASP A 168 -1.67 31.49 9.12
CA ASP A 168 -1.42 30.06 8.86
C ASP A 168 -1.03 29.80 7.40
N GLU A 169 -1.67 30.47 6.43
CA GLU A 169 -1.33 30.30 5.01
C GLU A 169 0.11 30.73 4.72
N VAL A 170 0.54 31.86 5.26
CA VAL A 170 1.91 32.38 5.09
C VAL A 170 2.93 31.45 5.74
N LEU A 171 2.66 30.99 6.97
CA LEU A 171 3.53 30.04 7.67
C LEU A 171 3.62 28.70 6.92
N CYS A 172 2.53 28.23 6.31
CA CYS A 172 2.55 27.03 5.49
C CYS A 172 3.34 27.21 4.18
N VAL A 173 3.25 28.38 3.53
CA VAL A 173 4.11 28.70 2.38
C VAL A 173 5.58 28.71 2.80
N LEU A 174 5.91 29.34 3.93
CA LEU A 174 7.27 29.34 4.46
C LEU A 174 7.74 27.91 4.77
N HIS A 175 6.91 27.09 5.41
CA HIS A 175 7.27 25.70 5.67
C HIS A 175 7.52 24.93 4.37
N ALA A 176 6.63 25.03 3.38
CA ALA A 176 6.83 24.41 2.07
C ALA A 176 8.12 24.87 1.39
N PHE A 177 8.44 26.17 1.47
CA PHE A 177 9.71 26.70 0.98
C PHE A 177 10.92 26.08 1.70
N THR A 178 10.90 26.00 3.03
CA THR A 178 12.00 25.37 3.79
C THR A 178 12.20 23.91 3.42
N MET A 179 11.13 23.17 3.10
CA MET A 179 11.23 21.78 2.65
C MET A 179 11.89 21.65 1.27
N ILE A 180 11.63 22.60 0.36
CA ILE A 180 12.33 22.69 -0.94
C ILE A 180 13.82 23.02 -0.71
N MET A 181 14.12 23.97 0.18
CA MET A 181 15.50 24.39 0.46
C MET A 181 16.36 23.28 1.06
N GLN A 182 15.75 22.37 1.83
CA GLN A 182 16.43 21.20 2.42
C GLN A 182 16.77 20.10 1.41
N GLN A 183 16.18 20.09 0.22
CA GLN A 183 16.44 19.05 -0.77
C GLN A 183 17.87 19.15 -1.32
N GLU A 184 18.46 17.99 -1.62
CA GLU A 184 19.73 17.86 -2.33
C GLU A 184 19.56 18.06 -3.86
N TRP A 185 18.84 19.12 -4.24
CA TRP A 185 18.59 19.50 -5.63
C TRP A 185 19.52 20.64 -6.07
N THR A 186 19.72 20.78 -7.38
CA THR A 186 20.43 21.95 -7.91
C THR A 186 19.65 23.24 -7.66
N LYS A 187 20.31 24.40 -7.77
CA LYS A 187 19.65 25.71 -7.59
C LYS A 187 18.53 25.91 -8.61
N GLU A 188 18.76 25.52 -9.86
CA GLU A 188 17.79 25.59 -10.94
C GLU A 188 16.59 24.69 -10.66
N GLU A 189 16.81 23.47 -10.15
CA GLU A 189 15.72 22.58 -9.77
C GLU A 189 14.90 23.14 -8.60
N LYS A 190 15.54 23.70 -7.57
CA LYS A 190 14.83 24.39 -6.47
C LYS A 190 13.98 25.55 -7.00
N GLN A 191 14.51 26.34 -7.93
CA GLN A 191 13.77 27.44 -8.59
C GLN A 191 12.56 26.92 -9.37
N GLN A 192 12.72 25.85 -10.14
CA GLN A 192 11.61 25.23 -10.87
C GLN A 192 10.53 24.71 -9.93
N GLN A 193 10.90 23.99 -8.87
CA GLN A 193 9.93 23.44 -7.92
C GLN A 193 9.25 24.53 -7.09
N PHE A 194 9.98 25.59 -6.72
CA PHE A 194 9.39 26.77 -6.07
C PHE A 194 8.44 27.53 -7.00
N HIS A 195 8.76 27.61 -8.29
CA HIS A 195 7.84 28.21 -9.28
C HIS A 195 6.54 27.40 -9.40
N LEU A 196 6.63 26.07 -9.43
CA LEU A 196 5.45 25.19 -9.40
C LEU A 196 4.64 25.38 -8.11
N LEU A 197 5.30 25.52 -6.95
CA LEU A 197 4.64 25.81 -5.68
C LEU A 197 3.80 27.10 -5.77
N ASN A 198 4.38 28.20 -6.29
CA ASN A 198 3.69 29.47 -6.46
C ASN A 198 2.52 29.36 -7.45
N GLN A 199 2.77 28.81 -8.65
CA GLN A 199 1.75 28.68 -9.70
C GLN A 199 0.55 27.83 -9.26
N HIS A 200 0.79 26.77 -8.50
CA HIS A 200 -0.24 25.82 -8.08
C HIS A 200 -0.66 25.99 -6.62
N TRP A 201 -0.28 27.08 -5.94
CA TRP A 201 -0.55 27.28 -4.51
C TRP A 201 -2.05 27.17 -4.17
N LEU A 202 -2.93 27.70 -5.01
CA LEU A 202 -4.37 27.62 -4.80
C LEU A 202 -4.88 26.17 -4.70
N PHE A 203 -4.27 25.24 -5.42
CA PHE A 203 -4.55 23.80 -5.30
C PHE A 203 -3.79 23.22 -4.11
N LEU A 204 -2.49 23.50 -4.03
CA LEU A 204 -1.58 22.90 -3.05
C LEU A 204 -1.97 23.24 -1.62
N LYS A 205 -2.53 24.42 -1.32
CA LYS A 205 -3.01 24.75 0.03
C LYS A 205 -4.11 23.81 0.53
N HIS A 206 -4.96 23.32 -0.37
CA HIS A 206 -5.99 22.34 -0.03
C HIS A 206 -5.41 20.96 0.20
N TYR A 207 -4.47 20.53 -0.65
CA TYR A 207 -3.71 19.29 -0.45
C TYR A 207 -2.96 19.34 0.89
N TYR A 208 -2.23 20.41 1.14
CA TYR A 208 -1.49 20.65 2.38
C TYR A 208 -2.42 20.63 3.60
N SER A 209 -3.62 21.20 3.49
CA SER A 209 -4.62 21.14 4.56
C SER A 209 -4.99 19.71 4.94
N VAL A 210 -5.11 18.83 3.95
CA VAL A 210 -5.41 17.41 4.18
C VAL A 210 -4.23 16.71 4.85
N MET A 211 -3.02 16.92 4.34
CA MET A 211 -1.81 16.27 4.87
C MET A 211 -1.52 16.66 6.32
N THR A 212 -1.76 17.93 6.67
CA THR A 212 -1.59 18.45 8.03
C THR A 212 -2.83 18.27 8.91
N ARG A 213 -3.96 17.85 8.33
CA ARG A 213 -5.27 17.72 8.99
C ARG A 213 -5.76 19.01 9.64
N HIS A 214 -5.27 20.14 9.14
CA HIS A 214 -5.66 21.49 9.53
C HIS A 214 -6.09 22.29 8.30
N ILE A 215 -7.18 23.05 8.39
CA ILE A 215 -7.68 23.81 7.24
C ILE A 215 -6.93 25.14 7.17
N ILE A 216 -6.12 25.31 6.12
CA ILE A 216 -5.20 26.44 5.97
C ILE A 216 -5.71 27.44 4.92
N GLY A 217 -5.53 28.73 5.17
CA GLY A 217 -5.77 29.77 4.15
C GLY A 217 -7.22 29.94 3.73
N VAL A 218 -8.17 29.38 4.48
CA VAL A 218 -9.61 29.53 4.28
C VAL A 218 -10.35 29.47 5.62
N LYS A 219 -11.44 30.25 5.75
CA LYS A 219 -12.29 30.28 6.95
C LYS A 219 -13.20 29.05 7.12
N TRP A 220 -12.94 27.94 6.44
CA TRP A 220 -13.83 26.79 6.50
C TRP A 220 -13.60 26.00 7.78
N THR A 221 -14.69 25.46 8.33
CA THR A 221 -14.68 24.64 9.54
C THR A 221 -14.79 23.14 9.23
N SER A 222 -14.72 22.75 7.97
CA SER A 222 -14.91 21.35 7.57
C SER A 222 -14.17 20.99 6.29
N PHE A 223 -13.46 19.87 6.33
CA PHE A 223 -12.80 19.24 5.19
C PHE A 223 -13.75 18.91 4.04
N ARG A 224 -15.05 18.75 4.31
CA ARG A 224 -16.04 18.57 3.25
C ARG A 224 -16.07 19.78 2.32
N LYS A 225 -16.03 20.99 2.86
CA LYS A 225 -16.01 22.22 2.04
C LYS A 225 -14.72 22.35 1.26
N VAL A 226 -13.60 21.87 1.82
CA VAL A 226 -12.32 21.77 1.12
C VAL A 226 -12.48 20.87 -0.10
N ALA A 227 -12.99 19.66 0.09
CA ALA A 227 -13.20 18.69 -0.98
C ALA A 227 -14.18 19.20 -2.06
N GLU A 228 -15.33 19.77 -1.65
CA GLU A 228 -16.30 20.38 -2.57
C GLU A 228 -15.69 21.54 -3.37
N THR A 229 -14.80 22.32 -2.76
CA THR A 229 -14.13 23.42 -3.44
C THR A 229 -13.12 22.91 -4.45
N VAL A 230 -12.28 21.94 -4.08
CA VAL A 230 -11.33 21.32 -5.02
C VAL A 230 -12.05 20.72 -6.24
N MET A 231 -13.24 20.14 -6.03
CA MET A 231 -14.08 19.60 -7.11
C MET A 231 -14.68 20.65 -8.02
N THR A 232 -15.13 21.77 -7.46
CA THR A 232 -15.81 22.84 -8.22
C THR A 232 -14.86 23.94 -8.70
N ALA A 233 -13.58 23.87 -8.31
CA ALA A 233 -12.54 24.80 -8.68
C ALA A 233 -12.20 24.75 -10.19
N SER A 234 -11.33 25.67 -10.59
CA SER A 234 -10.84 25.85 -11.96
C SER A 234 -10.42 24.53 -12.63
N GLN A 235 -10.56 24.48 -13.96
CA GLN A 235 -10.08 23.35 -14.79
C GLN A 235 -8.60 23.03 -14.53
N SER A 236 -7.80 23.99 -14.06
CA SER A 236 -6.39 23.79 -13.69
C SER A 236 -6.17 22.81 -12.54
N PHE A 237 -7.19 22.51 -11.72
CA PHE A 237 -7.07 21.54 -10.62
C PHE A 237 -7.26 20.10 -11.12
N LYS A 238 -8.05 19.91 -12.18
CA LYS A 238 -8.48 18.58 -12.63
C LYS A 238 -7.32 17.62 -12.91
N PRO A 239 -6.22 18.02 -13.59
CA PRO A 239 -5.10 17.11 -13.83
C PRO A 239 -4.43 16.61 -12.53
N HIS A 240 -4.56 17.38 -11.44
CA HIS A 240 -3.91 17.11 -10.15
C HIS A 240 -4.88 16.56 -9.08
N LEU A 241 -6.17 16.40 -9.41
CA LEU A 241 -7.21 15.97 -8.46
C LEU A 241 -6.86 14.65 -7.77
N HIS A 242 -6.15 13.75 -8.46
CA HIS A 242 -5.78 12.44 -7.92
C HIS A 242 -4.83 12.56 -6.72
N ILE A 243 -3.94 13.57 -6.69
CA ILE A 243 -3.05 13.84 -5.56
C ILE A 243 -3.88 14.20 -4.32
N PHE A 244 -4.83 15.12 -4.48
CA PHE A 244 -5.74 15.51 -3.39
C PHE A 244 -6.60 14.34 -2.92
N TYR A 245 -7.16 13.58 -3.86
CA TYR A 245 -7.98 12.40 -3.56
C TYR A 245 -7.20 11.36 -2.75
N CYS A 246 -5.98 11.02 -3.16
CA CYS A 246 -5.16 10.04 -2.43
C CYS A 246 -4.87 10.49 -1.00
N GLY A 247 -4.51 11.77 -0.81
CA GLY A 247 -4.28 12.33 0.52
C GLY A 247 -5.54 12.35 1.37
N LEU A 248 -6.70 12.66 0.77
CA LEU A 248 -7.99 12.66 1.46
C LEU A 248 -8.30 11.25 1.96
N MET A 249 -8.17 10.23 1.09
CA MET A 249 -8.44 8.83 1.44
C MET A 249 -7.53 8.31 2.55
N ASP A 250 -6.23 8.64 2.56
CA ASP A 250 -5.29 8.26 3.65
C ASP A 250 -5.68 8.87 5.01
N CYS A 251 -6.37 10.01 4.97
CA CYS A 251 -6.77 10.75 6.17
C CYS A 251 -8.22 10.50 6.59
N MET A 252 -9.07 9.89 5.76
CA MET A 252 -10.52 9.78 5.98
C MET A 252 -10.87 9.18 7.35
N ASP A 253 -10.24 8.06 7.72
CA ASP A 253 -10.50 7.37 8.99
C ASP A 253 -10.05 8.20 10.22
N LYS A 254 -9.07 9.09 10.01
CA LYS A 254 -8.47 9.93 11.05
C LYS A 254 -9.28 11.22 11.28
N LEU A 255 -10.26 11.53 10.44
CA LEU A 255 -11.12 12.71 10.58
C LEU A 255 -12.27 12.52 11.60
N HIS A 256 -12.45 11.30 12.14
CA HIS A 256 -13.43 10.96 13.20
C HIS A 256 -14.83 11.57 12.98
N LEU A 257 -15.32 11.53 11.74
CA LEU A 257 -16.59 12.16 11.38
C LEU A 257 -17.79 11.36 11.91
N GLU A 258 -18.80 12.07 12.43
CA GLU A 258 -20.11 11.47 12.73
C GLU A 258 -20.70 10.81 11.48
N ARG A 259 -21.44 9.70 11.64
CA ARG A 259 -22.02 8.91 10.53
C ARG A 259 -22.74 9.76 9.46
N ALA A 260 -23.48 10.79 9.86
CA ALA A 260 -24.19 11.66 8.92
C ALA A 260 -23.23 12.55 8.09
N ARG A 261 -22.12 13.01 8.69
CA ARG A 261 -21.07 13.78 8.01
C ARG A 261 -20.21 12.89 7.14
N GLN A 262 -19.93 11.66 7.59
CA GLN A 262 -19.25 10.63 6.83
C GLN A 262 -19.96 10.36 5.51
N ARG A 263 -21.27 10.04 5.52
CA ARG A 263 -22.05 9.80 4.29
C ARG A 263 -21.99 10.95 3.28
N ARG A 264 -21.92 12.20 3.76
CA ARG A 264 -21.81 13.37 2.89
C ARG A 264 -20.41 13.48 2.29
N MET A 265 -19.38 13.17 3.06
CA MET A 265 -18.01 13.09 2.57
C MET A 265 -17.84 11.95 1.55
N ASP A 266 -18.39 10.76 1.82
CA ASP A 266 -18.37 9.61 0.91
C ASP A 266 -18.98 9.97 -0.45
N LYS A 267 -20.08 10.74 -0.45
CA LYS A 267 -20.70 11.23 -1.70
C LYS A 267 -19.76 12.14 -2.49
N VAL A 268 -19.02 13.02 -1.83
CA VAL A 268 -18.03 13.90 -2.49
C VAL A 268 -16.86 13.08 -3.02
N CYS A 269 -16.39 12.09 -2.26
CA CYS A 269 -15.31 11.19 -2.67
C CYS A 269 -15.72 10.34 -3.89
N LEU A 270 -16.96 9.87 -3.94
CA LEU A 270 -17.49 9.15 -5.10
C LEU A 270 -17.52 10.06 -6.35
N GLN A 271 -17.97 11.30 -6.21
CA GLN A 271 -17.94 12.27 -7.31
C GLN A 271 -16.53 12.60 -7.76
N MET A 272 -15.57 12.71 -6.83
CA MET A 272 -14.14 12.85 -7.17
C MET A 272 -13.66 11.68 -7.99
N GLN A 273 -13.96 10.46 -7.57
CA GLN A 273 -13.56 9.25 -8.28
C GLN A 273 -14.16 9.18 -9.69
N GLU A 274 -15.43 9.55 -9.85
CA GLU A 274 -16.07 9.65 -11.17
C GLU A 274 -15.38 10.66 -12.09
N GLU A 275 -14.98 11.83 -11.58
CA GLU A 275 -14.23 12.82 -12.35
C GLU A 275 -12.80 12.37 -12.66
N LEU A 276 -12.15 11.66 -11.74
CA LEU A 276 -10.82 11.07 -11.96
C LEU A 276 -10.83 10.04 -13.09
N ASN A 277 -11.90 9.26 -13.22
CA ASN A 277 -12.06 8.34 -14.34
C ASN A 277 -12.22 9.03 -15.70
N ARG A 278 -12.54 10.34 -15.71
CA ARG A 278 -12.73 11.15 -16.92
C ARG A 278 -11.51 11.99 -17.28
N CYS A 279 -10.57 12.18 -16.35
CA CYS A 279 -9.43 13.08 -16.51
C CYS A 279 -8.12 12.30 -16.58
N GLU A 280 -7.19 12.75 -17.42
CA GLU A 280 -5.83 12.20 -17.43
C GLU A 280 -5.01 12.77 -16.24
N PRO A 281 -4.45 11.92 -15.36
CA PRO A 281 -3.67 12.39 -14.23
C PRO A 281 -2.32 12.95 -14.68
N SER A 282 -1.92 14.10 -14.13
CA SER A 282 -0.63 14.73 -14.38
C SER A 282 0.34 14.53 -13.22
N GLU A 283 1.52 14.00 -13.52
CA GLU A 283 2.60 13.78 -12.54
C GLU A 283 3.46 15.03 -12.28
N LEU A 284 3.11 16.19 -12.88
CA LEU A 284 3.87 17.44 -12.79
C LEU A 284 4.25 17.84 -11.35
N LEU A 285 3.34 17.62 -10.41
CA LEU A 285 3.51 18.01 -9.00
C LEU A 285 4.16 16.91 -8.15
N TYR A 286 4.48 15.73 -8.68
CA TYR A 286 4.94 14.59 -7.86
C TYR A 286 6.24 14.89 -7.14
N LYS A 287 7.24 15.45 -7.84
CA LYS A 287 8.53 15.79 -7.24
C LYS A 287 8.36 16.82 -6.11
N LEU A 288 7.49 17.81 -6.29
CA LEU A 288 7.19 18.81 -5.28
C LEU A 288 6.45 18.17 -4.09
N CYS A 289 5.37 17.44 -4.33
CA CYS A 289 4.57 16.81 -3.27
C CYS A 289 5.38 15.77 -2.47
N ASP A 290 6.29 15.05 -3.12
CA ASP A 290 7.23 14.14 -2.48
C ASP A 290 8.21 14.91 -1.57
N ALA A 291 8.77 16.04 -2.01
CA ALA A 291 9.61 16.85 -1.13
C ALA A 291 8.85 17.46 0.06
N LEU A 292 7.56 17.79 -0.11
CA LEU A 292 6.73 18.36 0.95
C LEU A 292 6.24 17.29 1.95
N PHE A 293 6.00 16.06 1.51
CA PHE A 293 5.47 14.99 2.37
C PHE A 293 5.99 13.62 1.92
N PRO A 294 7.29 13.30 2.05
CA PRO A 294 7.89 12.17 1.31
C PRO A 294 7.25 10.82 1.60
N GLU A 295 7.33 10.36 2.85
CA GLU A 295 6.83 9.04 3.25
C GLU A 295 5.31 8.92 3.08
N ASP A 296 4.57 9.98 3.41
CA ASP A 296 3.13 10.02 3.31
C ASP A 296 2.65 10.07 1.84
N PHE A 297 3.34 10.82 0.99
CA PHE A 297 3.03 10.95 -0.44
C PHE A 297 3.22 9.63 -1.18
N GLN A 298 4.36 8.95 -0.94
CA GLN A 298 4.62 7.64 -1.53
C GLN A 298 3.64 6.59 -1.02
N ARG A 299 3.32 6.59 0.28
CA ARG A 299 2.32 5.68 0.85
C ARG A 299 0.95 5.89 0.22
N MET A 300 0.45 7.14 0.21
CA MET A 300 -0.90 7.41 -0.29
C MET A 300 -1.04 7.11 -1.78
N LEU A 301 0.00 7.33 -2.60
CA LEU A 301 -0.02 6.96 -4.02
C LEU A 301 -0.04 5.44 -4.21
N ARG A 302 0.68 4.67 -3.40
CA ARG A 302 0.65 3.20 -3.49
C ARG A 302 -0.70 2.62 -3.08
N GLU A 303 -1.32 3.16 -2.04
CA GLU A 303 -2.52 2.58 -1.43
C GLU A 303 -3.82 3.08 -2.06
N ASN A 304 -3.86 4.36 -2.46
CA ASN A 304 -5.11 5.03 -2.81
C ASN A 304 -5.17 5.54 -4.26
N LYS A 305 -4.10 5.39 -5.07
CA LYS A 305 -4.13 5.79 -6.48
C LYS A 305 -5.22 5.01 -7.21
N PRO A 306 -6.23 5.70 -7.79
CA PRO A 306 -7.24 5.03 -8.58
C PRO A 306 -6.58 4.32 -9.76
N LYS A 307 -6.82 3.02 -9.89
CA LYS A 307 -6.35 2.25 -11.04
C LYS A 307 -7.04 2.78 -12.30
N SER A 308 -6.26 3.04 -13.34
CA SER A 308 -6.79 3.40 -14.65
C SER A 308 -7.62 2.25 -15.24
N TYR A 309 -8.52 2.58 -16.17
CA TYR A 309 -9.33 1.56 -16.84
C TYR A 309 -8.47 0.47 -17.50
N LYS A 310 -7.33 0.84 -18.10
CA LYS A 310 -6.38 -0.12 -18.69
C LYS A 310 -5.75 -1.04 -17.65
N GLU A 311 -5.40 -0.52 -16.47
CA GLU A 311 -4.84 -1.34 -15.39
C GLU A 311 -5.89 -2.33 -14.84
N VAL A 312 -7.14 -1.89 -14.71
CA VAL A 312 -8.26 -2.76 -14.32
C VAL A 312 -8.57 -3.81 -15.40
N GLU A 313 -8.54 -3.41 -16.67
CA GLU A 313 -8.74 -4.31 -17.81
C GLU A 313 -7.65 -5.38 -17.87
N ASN A 314 -6.38 -5.00 -17.67
CA ASN A 314 -5.26 -5.94 -17.58
C ASN A 314 -5.39 -6.91 -16.39
N GLU A 315 -5.80 -6.43 -15.22
CA GLU A 315 -6.08 -7.30 -14.06
C GLU A 315 -7.24 -8.26 -14.33
N SER A 316 -8.26 -7.82 -15.07
CA SER A 316 -9.36 -8.69 -15.50
C SER A 316 -8.85 -9.79 -16.44
N TYR A 317 -8.03 -9.45 -17.45
CA TYR A 317 -7.43 -10.44 -18.33
C TYR A 317 -6.58 -11.46 -17.57
N GLN A 318 -5.76 -11.02 -16.61
CA GLN A 318 -4.96 -11.93 -15.77
C GLN A 318 -5.83 -12.87 -14.93
N LYS A 319 -6.95 -12.38 -14.39
CA LYS A 319 -7.91 -13.22 -13.66
C LYS A 319 -8.57 -14.24 -14.57
N ASP A 320 -8.94 -13.85 -15.79
CA ASP A 320 -9.55 -14.75 -16.76
C ASP A 320 -8.57 -15.86 -17.20
N GLU A 321 -7.28 -15.53 -17.37
CA GLU A 321 -6.20 -16.50 -17.62
C GLU A 321 -6.07 -17.50 -16.47
N LEU A 322 -6.02 -17.01 -15.22
CA LEU A 322 -5.93 -17.86 -14.03
C LEU A 322 -7.15 -18.78 -13.89
N ILE A 323 -8.36 -18.26 -14.17
CA ILE A 323 -9.59 -19.06 -14.18
C ILE A 323 -9.51 -20.17 -15.24
N GLN A 324 -8.95 -19.89 -16.42
CA GLN A 324 -8.76 -20.91 -17.45
C GLN A 324 -7.72 -21.96 -17.06
N GLU A 325 -6.62 -21.55 -16.44
CA GLU A 325 -5.62 -22.48 -15.92
C GLU A 325 -6.22 -23.43 -14.87
N MET A 326 -6.96 -22.87 -13.90
CA MET A 326 -7.70 -23.63 -12.89
C MET A 326 -8.71 -24.62 -13.51
N LYS A 327 -9.45 -24.19 -14.54
CA LYS A 327 -10.37 -25.07 -15.28
C LYS A 327 -9.64 -26.21 -15.97
N ASN A 328 -8.47 -25.95 -16.56
CA ASN A 328 -7.66 -26.97 -17.21
C ASN A 328 -7.07 -27.97 -16.21
N GLN A 329 -6.56 -27.50 -15.07
CA GLN A 329 -6.09 -28.36 -13.98
C GLN A 329 -7.23 -29.25 -13.43
N THR A 330 -8.43 -28.68 -13.24
CA THR A 330 -9.61 -29.43 -12.77
C THR A 330 -10.02 -30.53 -13.76
N LYS A 331 -9.97 -30.25 -15.07
CA LYS A 331 -10.22 -31.25 -16.12
C LYS A 331 -9.18 -32.37 -16.12
N GLN A 332 -7.91 -32.04 -15.88
CA GLN A 332 -6.85 -33.05 -15.79
C GLN A 332 -7.04 -33.95 -14.57
N LEU A 333 -7.39 -33.37 -13.42
CA LEU A 333 -7.71 -34.14 -12.21
C LEU A 333 -8.90 -35.07 -12.41
N HIS A 334 -9.98 -34.61 -13.06
CA HIS A 334 -11.12 -35.48 -13.39
C HIS A 334 -10.69 -36.69 -14.25
N LYS A 335 -9.89 -36.46 -15.30
CA LYS A 335 -9.37 -37.56 -16.13
C LYS A 335 -8.47 -38.52 -15.37
N GLN A 336 -7.70 -38.03 -14.39
CA GLN A 336 -6.88 -38.89 -13.54
C GLN A 336 -7.75 -39.73 -12.58
N LEU A 337 -8.82 -39.13 -12.05
CA LEU A 337 -9.76 -39.81 -11.18
C LEU A 337 -10.52 -40.91 -11.92
N GLU A 338 -11.05 -40.62 -13.12
CA GLU A 338 -11.72 -41.62 -13.97
C GLU A 338 -10.82 -42.82 -14.25
N LYS A 339 -9.54 -42.57 -14.59
CA LYS A 339 -8.56 -43.66 -14.79
C LYS A 339 -8.29 -44.45 -13.52
N ALA A 340 -8.20 -43.78 -12.37
CA ALA A 340 -7.97 -44.45 -11.10
C ALA A 340 -9.18 -45.32 -10.71
N GLU A 341 -10.40 -44.84 -10.96
CA GLU A 341 -11.64 -45.58 -10.76
C GLU A 341 -11.71 -46.81 -11.67
N GLU A 342 -11.41 -46.67 -12.96
CA GLU A 342 -11.34 -47.81 -13.90
C GLU A 342 -10.33 -48.87 -13.44
N ILE A 343 -9.15 -48.44 -12.99
CA ILE A 343 -8.11 -49.35 -12.48
C ILE A 343 -8.57 -50.05 -11.20
N LEU A 344 -9.19 -49.33 -10.27
CA LEU A 344 -9.72 -49.92 -9.04
C LEU A 344 -10.85 -50.90 -9.34
N GLN A 345 -11.75 -50.57 -10.26
CA GLN A 345 -12.81 -51.47 -10.69
C GLN A 345 -12.23 -52.75 -11.31
N GLN A 346 -11.22 -52.65 -12.17
CA GLN A 346 -10.51 -53.81 -12.72
C GLN A 346 -9.82 -54.65 -11.63
N MET A 347 -9.22 -54.02 -10.61
CA MET A 347 -8.61 -54.74 -9.48
C MET A 347 -9.65 -55.47 -8.63
N VAL A 348 -10.82 -54.86 -8.39
CA VAL A 348 -11.91 -55.49 -7.63
C VAL A 348 -12.51 -56.67 -8.40
N GLU A 349 -12.73 -56.52 -9.71
CA GLU A 349 -13.29 -57.58 -10.56
C GLU A 349 -12.31 -58.76 -10.78
N SER A 350 -11.02 -58.57 -10.53
CA SER A 350 -9.99 -59.60 -10.67
C SER A 350 -9.58 -60.28 -9.36
N ALA A 351 -10.09 -59.87 -8.19
CA ALA A 351 -9.69 -60.44 -6.91
C ALA A 351 -10.49 -61.70 -6.54
N ILE A 352 -10.01 -62.89 -6.94
CA ILE A 352 -10.38 -64.15 -6.30
C ILE A 352 -9.28 -64.55 -5.32
N PRO A 353 -9.59 -64.87 -4.04
CA PRO A 353 -8.60 -65.35 -3.07
C PRO A 353 -8.24 -66.81 -3.36
N ILE A 354 -7.48 -67.02 -4.43
CA ILE A 354 -7.09 -68.34 -4.94
C ILE A 354 -6.31 -69.15 -3.89
N GLU A 355 -5.48 -68.48 -3.09
CA GLU A 355 -4.71 -69.10 -2.02
C GLU A 355 -5.61 -69.70 -0.93
N ASP A 356 -6.74 -69.05 -0.63
CA ASP A 356 -7.69 -69.54 0.36
C ASP A 356 -8.51 -70.70 -0.19
N ILE A 357 -8.86 -70.66 -1.48
CA ILE A 357 -9.50 -71.77 -2.18
C ILE A 357 -8.56 -73.00 -2.18
N ASP A 358 -7.28 -72.81 -2.45
CA ASP A 358 -6.29 -73.90 -2.42
C ASP A 358 -6.12 -74.47 -1.00
N LYS A 359 -6.01 -73.62 0.03
CA LYS A 359 -5.96 -74.07 1.43
C LYS A 359 -7.18 -74.90 1.82
N GLU A 360 -8.37 -74.50 1.37
CA GLU A 360 -9.61 -75.21 1.71
C GLU A 360 -9.72 -76.56 0.98
N LEU A 361 -9.38 -76.60 -0.31
CA LEU A 361 -9.36 -77.83 -1.11
C LEU A 361 -8.34 -78.86 -0.60
N MET A 362 -7.23 -78.42 0.00
CA MET A 362 -6.23 -79.33 0.59
C MET A 362 -6.78 -80.15 1.77
N LYS A 363 -7.83 -79.68 2.46
CA LYS A 363 -8.43 -80.39 3.62
C LYS A 363 -9.23 -81.63 3.21
N TYR A 364 -9.69 -81.71 1.96
CA TYR A 364 -10.51 -82.81 1.47
C TYR A 364 -9.66 -83.96 0.90
N PRO A 365 -10.17 -85.21 0.88
CA PRO A 365 -9.57 -86.32 0.14
C PRO A 365 -9.37 -85.97 -1.34
N SER A 366 -8.35 -86.56 -1.98
CA SER A 366 -7.92 -86.18 -3.33
C SER A 366 -9.03 -86.24 -4.39
N GLY A 367 -9.88 -87.28 -4.37
CA GLY A 367 -11.04 -87.38 -5.27
C GLY A 367 -12.07 -86.27 -5.05
N THR A 368 -12.44 -86.02 -3.79
CA THR A 368 -13.41 -84.96 -3.44
C THR A 368 -12.87 -83.56 -3.77
N ALA A 369 -11.59 -83.30 -3.50
CA ALA A 369 -10.96 -82.03 -3.85
C ALA A 369 -10.93 -81.80 -5.36
N TRP A 370 -10.70 -82.86 -6.15
CA TRP A 370 -10.74 -82.83 -7.61
C TRP A 370 -12.14 -82.50 -8.13
N ASP A 371 -13.16 -83.18 -7.63
CA ASP A 371 -14.55 -82.95 -8.05
C ASP A 371 -15.02 -81.53 -7.73
N ILE A 372 -14.66 -81.01 -6.54
CA ILE A 372 -14.97 -79.63 -6.15
C ILE A 372 -14.24 -78.64 -7.07
N LEU A 373 -12.96 -78.86 -7.38
CA LEU A 373 -12.20 -78.00 -8.30
C LEU A 373 -12.83 -77.98 -9.71
N CYS A 374 -13.21 -79.13 -10.24
CA CYS A 374 -13.92 -79.22 -11.53
C CYS A 374 -15.29 -78.53 -11.48
N THR A 375 -15.99 -78.61 -10.35
CA THR A 375 -17.28 -77.93 -10.16
C THR A 375 -17.12 -76.40 -10.12
N LEU A 376 -16.08 -75.90 -9.46
CA LEU A 376 -15.74 -74.47 -9.45
C LEU A 376 -15.40 -73.97 -10.85
N GLN A 377 -14.68 -74.75 -11.65
CA GLN A 377 -14.43 -74.45 -13.06
C GLN A 377 -15.70 -74.49 -13.92
N ALA A 378 -16.65 -75.37 -13.61
CA ALA A 378 -17.91 -75.44 -14.35
C ALA A 378 -18.84 -74.24 -14.04
N ASN A 379 -18.59 -73.50 -12.96
CA ASN A 379 -19.37 -72.32 -12.61
C ASN A 379 -18.98 -71.13 -13.52
N PRO A 380 -19.91 -70.58 -14.33
CA PRO A 380 -19.62 -69.47 -15.23
C PRO A 380 -19.16 -68.20 -14.51
N ALA A 381 -19.64 -67.96 -13.29
CA ALA A 381 -19.30 -66.77 -12.51
C ALA A 381 -17.85 -66.79 -12.00
N ILE A 382 -17.23 -67.97 -11.90
CA ILE A 382 -15.86 -68.15 -11.42
C ILE A 382 -14.92 -68.35 -12.61
N SER A 383 -15.28 -69.21 -13.57
CA SER A 383 -14.46 -69.51 -14.75
C SER A 383 -14.28 -68.34 -15.72
N MET A 384 -15.15 -67.34 -15.68
CA MET A 384 -15.01 -66.12 -16.47
C MET A 384 -14.08 -65.08 -15.84
N GLN A 385 -13.72 -65.24 -14.56
CA GLN A 385 -12.86 -64.26 -13.87
C GLN A 385 -11.40 -64.40 -14.29
N PRO A 386 -10.70 -63.29 -14.58
CA PRO A 386 -9.32 -63.31 -15.07
C PRO A 386 -8.34 -64.04 -14.14
N ALA A 387 -8.40 -63.77 -12.82
CA ALA A 387 -7.51 -64.42 -11.86
C ALA A 387 -7.75 -65.93 -11.76
N TRP A 388 -9.01 -66.39 -11.80
CA TRP A 388 -9.28 -67.83 -11.85
C TRP A 388 -8.66 -68.47 -13.08
N ARG A 389 -8.81 -67.85 -14.26
CA ARG A 389 -8.24 -68.38 -15.51
C ARG A 389 -6.72 -68.44 -15.50
N GLU A 390 -6.07 -67.46 -14.87
CA GLU A 390 -4.60 -67.44 -14.73
C GLU A 390 -4.09 -68.57 -13.84
N HIS A 391 -4.73 -68.79 -12.68
CA HIS A 391 -4.22 -69.72 -11.67
C HIS A 391 -4.83 -71.13 -11.74
N TYR A 392 -5.99 -71.30 -12.37
CA TYR A 392 -6.67 -72.60 -12.52
C TYR A 392 -5.80 -73.67 -13.18
N PRO A 393 -5.02 -73.42 -14.25
CA PRO A 393 -4.14 -74.44 -14.83
C PRO A 393 -3.13 -75.01 -13.82
N THR A 394 -2.59 -74.14 -12.96
CA THR A 394 -1.63 -74.53 -11.92
C THR A 394 -2.30 -75.34 -10.81
N LEU A 395 -3.50 -74.94 -10.38
CA LEU A 395 -4.31 -75.72 -9.44
C LEU A 395 -4.71 -77.07 -10.03
N LEU A 396 -5.19 -77.09 -11.27
CA LEU A 396 -5.58 -78.29 -11.98
C LEU A 396 -4.43 -79.29 -12.02
N GLU A 397 -3.23 -78.85 -12.38
CA GLU A 397 -2.05 -79.72 -12.41
C GLU A 397 -1.66 -80.21 -11.01
N LYS A 398 -1.75 -79.35 -9.99
CA LYS A 398 -1.49 -79.71 -8.59
C LYS A 398 -2.43 -80.80 -8.09
N TYR A 399 -3.74 -80.63 -8.27
CA TYR A 399 -4.74 -81.60 -7.82
C TYR A 399 -4.80 -82.84 -8.70
N ARG A 400 -4.43 -82.73 -9.98
CA ARG A 400 -4.24 -83.89 -10.88
C ARG A 400 -3.10 -84.77 -10.38
N LYS A 401 -1.94 -84.18 -10.05
CA LYS A 401 -0.83 -84.91 -9.46
C LYS A 401 -1.24 -85.59 -8.15
N ARG A 402 -1.95 -84.89 -7.27
CA ARG A 402 -2.48 -85.44 -6.01
C ARG A 402 -3.48 -86.58 -6.22
N LEU A 403 -4.23 -86.58 -7.33
CA LEU A 403 -5.16 -87.65 -7.70
C LEU A 403 -4.44 -88.90 -8.21
N PHE A 404 -3.31 -88.73 -8.90
CA PHE A 404 -2.56 -89.80 -9.56
C PHE A 404 -1.21 -90.15 -8.89
N GLU A 405 -0.97 -89.66 -7.67
CA GLU A 405 0.18 -90.11 -6.86
C GLU A 405 0.10 -91.64 -6.69
N PRO A 406 1.21 -92.38 -6.88
CA PRO A 406 1.21 -93.83 -6.86
C PRO A 406 0.68 -94.37 -5.53
N PHE A 407 -0.15 -95.42 -5.66
CA PHE A 407 -0.94 -96.12 -4.64
C PHE A 407 -0.14 -96.79 -3.49
N ASP A 408 1.06 -96.32 -3.15
CA ASP A 408 1.90 -96.91 -2.11
C ASP A 408 1.77 -96.26 -0.72
N GLN A 409 1.06 -95.13 -0.59
CA GLN A 409 0.75 -94.53 0.72
C GLN A 409 -0.67 -94.81 1.23
N GLN A 410 -1.60 -95.27 0.40
CA GLN A 410 -2.94 -95.70 0.85
C GLN A 410 -2.95 -97.11 1.46
N ARG A 411 -1.96 -97.96 1.10
CA ARG A 411 -1.75 -99.28 1.73
C ARG A 411 -1.35 -99.18 3.20
N ASN A 412 -0.70 -98.10 3.63
CA ASN A 412 -0.37 -97.89 5.04
C ASN A 412 -1.61 -97.62 5.91
N LEU A 413 -2.70 -97.08 5.35
CA LEU A 413 -3.96 -96.93 6.09
C LEU A 413 -4.74 -98.25 6.12
N THR A 414 -4.77 -99.00 5.00
CA THR A 414 -5.46 -100.30 4.93
C THR A 414 -4.73 -101.40 5.71
N ASP A 415 -3.39 -101.43 5.70
CA ASP A 415 -2.58 -102.34 6.52
C ASP A 415 -2.57 -101.93 8.01
N ALA A 416 -2.66 -100.63 8.33
CA ALA A 416 -2.90 -100.18 9.70
C ALA A 416 -4.31 -100.57 10.19
N MET A 417 -5.35 -100.43 9.34
CA MET A 417 -6.71 -100.86 9.65
C MET A 417 -6.84 -102.40 9.76
N MET A 418 -6.13 -103.17 8.94
CA MET A 418 -6.06 -104.63 9.05
C MET A 418 -5.27 -105.09 10.30
N LYS A 419 -4.20 -104.39 10.69
CA LYS A 419 -3.50 -104.65 11.97
C LYS A 419 -4.35 -104.29 13.20
N VAL A 420 -5.23 -103.30 13.11
CA VAL A 420 -6.21 -102.95 14.16
C VAL A 420 -7.38 -103.96 14.19
N ALA A 421 -7.82 -104.46 13.02
CA ALA A 421 -8.85 -105.49 12.92
C ALA A 421 -8.37 -106.85 13.47
N ASN A 422 -7.14 -107.28 13.16
CA ASN A 422 -6.57 -108.52 13.70
C ASN A 422 -6.19 -108.43 15.19
N LYS A 423 -5.93 -107.23 15.73
CA LYS A 423 -5.80 -107.01 17.18
C LYS A 423 -7.14 -107.09 17.93
N LYS A 424 -8.27 -106.77 17.28
CA LYS A 424 -9.61 -106.91 17.87
C LYS A 424 -10.05 -108.37 18.00
N THR A 425 -9.67 -109.25 17.08
CA THR A 425 -10.05 -110.68 17.14
C THR A 425 -9.31 -111.45 18.24
N ILE A 426 -8.06 -111.07 18.55
CA ILE A 426 -7.29 -111.65 19.66
C ILE A 426 -7.72 -111.03 21.01
N GLY A 427 -8.14 -109.76 21.04
CA GLY A 427 -8.67 -109.09 22.23
C GLY A 427 -10.09 -109.52 22.63
N GLN A 428 -10.93 -109.95 21.68
CA GLN A 428 -12.29 -110.43 21.95
C GLN A 428 -12.34 -111.87 22.49
N MET A 429 -11.31 -112.70 22.29
CA MET A 429 -11.19 -113.98 23.00
C MET A 429 -10.68 -113.84 24.45
N VAL A 430 -10.19 -112.65 24.85
CA VAL A 430 -9.65 -112.39 26.20
C VAL A 430 -10.62 -111.58 27.08
N MET A 431 -11.66 -110.96 26.52
CA MET A 431 -12.63 -110.15 27.28
C MET A 431 -14.01 -110.82 27.52
N GLU A 432 -14.23 -112.06 27.07
CA GLU A 432 -15.39 -112.89 27.48
C GLU A 432 -15.31 -113.39 28.94
N GLN A 433 -14.32 -112.94 29.74
CA GLN A 433 -14.15 -113.38 31.14
C GLN A 433 -14.36 -112.31 32.22
N ASN A 434 -14.58 -111.03 31.91
CA ASN A 434 -14.85 -110.04 32.96
C ASN A 434 -15.90 -109.03 32.49
N ASN A 435 -17.16 -109.43 32.58
CA ASN A 435 -18.04 -109.06 33.69
C ASN A 435 -18.48 -107.59 33.64
N TYR A 436 -19.77 -107.47 33.33
CA TYR A 436 -20.77 -106.68 34.04
C TYR A 436 -20.44 -105.23 34.38
N GLY A 437 -21.39 -104.39 34.01
CA GLY A 437 -21.95 -103.49 35.02
C GLY A 437 -21.71 -102.03 34.73
N VAL A 438 -22.51 -101.52 33.79
CA VAL A 438 -23.49 -100.45 34.05
C VAL A 438 -22.97 -99.23 34.83
N GLN A 439 -22.95 -98.13 34.07
CA GLN A 439 -22.83 -96.71 34.41
C GLN A 439 -23.42 -96.28 35.77
N PRO A 440 -22.87 -95.18 36.31
CA PRO A 440 -23.77 -94.04 36.52
C PRO A 440 -23.17 -92.64 36.23
N SER A 441 -24.10 -91.73 35.89
CA SER A 441 -24.24 -90.32 36.34
C SER A 441 -23.28 -89.19 35.94
N LEU A 442 -23.89 -88.15 35.31
CA LEU A 442 -23.79 -86.67 35.50
C LEU A 442 -23.19 -86.18 36.86
N PRO A 443 -22.82 -84.88 37.13
CA PRO A 443 -23.23 -83.60 36.49
C PRO A 443 -22.18 -82.42 36.50
N ASN A 444 -22.62 -81.26 35.98
CA ASN A 444 -22.46 -79.86 36.42
C ASN A 444 -21.11 -79.10 36.53
N ALA A 445 -21.26 -77.82 36.11
CA ALA A 445 -20.72 -76.57 36.70
C ALA A 445 -19.20 -76.33 36.56
N GLU A 446 -18.68 -75.12 36.40
CA GLU A 446 -19.18 -73.74 36.34
C GLU A 446 -17.98 -72.86 35.93
N ASN A 447 -18.28 -71.60 35.65
CA ASN A 447 -17.46 -70.43 35.93
C ASN A 447 -16.46 -69.87 34.91
N GLU A 448 -16.89 -68.68 34.45
CA GLU A 448 -16.23 -67.39 34.62
C GLU A 448 -15.22 -66.92 33.56
N GLY A 449 -15.58 -65.79 32.94
CA GLY A 449 -14.63 -64.67 32.91
C GLY A 449 -14.67 -63.74 31.70
N ARG A 450 -15.55 -62.73 31.77
CA ARG A 450 -15.42 -61.32 31.30
C ARG A 450 -15.19 -61.06 29.79
N ALA A 451 -16.03 -60.34 29.03
CA ALA A 451 -16.74 -59.04 29.18
C ALA A 451 -16.05 -57.87 28.45
N LEU A 452 -16.90 -57.07 27.78
CA LEU A 452 -16.75 -55.68 27.27
C LEU A 452 -16.06 -55.52 25.90
N GLN A 453 -16.50 -54.69 24.94
CA GLN A 453 -17.70 -53.87 24.73
C GLN A 453 -17.59 -53.31 23.28
N LEU A 454 -18.72 -53.13 22.60
CA LEU A 454 -18.84 -52.24 21.43
C LEU A 454 -18.89 -50.77 21.89
N PRO A 455 -18.53 -49.83 20.99
CA PRO A 455 -19.29 -48.60 20.86
C PRO A 455 -19.85 -48.44 19.43
N LEU A 456 -21.17 -48.22 19.38
CA LEU A 456 -21.86 -47.29 18.49
C LEU A 456 -22.66 -46.34 19.38
#